data_AF-A0A955WIY0-F1
#
_entry.id   AF-A0A955WIY0-F1
#
_cell.length_a   1.000
_cell.length_b   1.000
_cell.length_c   1.000
_cell.angle_alpha   90.00
_cell.angle_beta   90.00
_cell.angle_gamma   90.00
#
_symmetry.space_group_name_H-M   'P 1'
#
loop_
_entity.id
_entity.type
_entity.pdbx_description
1 polymer ?
#
loop_
_entity_poly.entity_id
_entity_poly.type
_entity_poly.pdbx_seq_one_letter_code
_entity_poly.pdbx_strand_id
1 'polypeptide(L)'
;MIRRPRLLLTALSLALALGACELEGVDPDNPGEDGGAGGEGGEGGEGGEGGAGGGEPSGCADDEDCPAALPACHIPDAATRGTCVECLDSTFCPNDAPLCGADYACTEPEEGACRESFDCAVETPDCLVLSNGVFGVCVECRANSDCPGARPVCATTGRCVARNADAGCTNNAACGPGRRCRDRTCVEG
;
A
#
# COMPACT_ATOMS: atom_id res chain seq x y z
N MET A 1 25.96 43.87 -10.00
CA MET A 1 26.82 42.84 -10.63
C MET A 1 25.96 41.64 -10.94
N ILE A 2 25.79 41.38 -12.24
CA ILE A 2 24.86 40.41 -12.82
C ILE A 2 25.56 39.05 -12.86
N ARG A 3 24.99 38.01 -12.24
CA ARG A 3 25.34 36.62 -12.53
C ARG A 3 24.08 35.87 -12.94
N ARG A 4 24.08 35.46 -14.21
CA ARG A 4 23.03 34.73 -14.91
C ARG A 4 22.98 33.26 -14.44
N PRO A 5 21.80 32.61 -14.51
CA PRO A 5 21.62 31.21 -14.15
C PRO A 5 22.16 30.29 -15.25
N ARG A 6 22.82 29.20 -14.87
CA ARG A 6 23.10 28.08 -15.79
C ARG A 6 21.88 27.17 -15.80
N LEU A 7 21.03 27.35 -16.80
CA LEU A 7 20.19 26.28 -17.34
C LEU A 7 21.13 25.19 -17.87
N LEU A 8 20.96 23.95 -17.41
CA LEU A 8 21.42 22.76 -18.09
C LEU A 8 20.19 21.89 -18.34
N LEU A 9 19.61 22.09 -19.53
CA LEU A 9 18.80 21.11 -20.21
C LEU A 9 19.67 19.86 -20.42
N THR A 10 19.25 18.71 -19.90
CA THR A 10 19.62 17.42 -20.49
C THR A 10 18.35 16.75 -20.97
N ALA A 11 18.32 16.64 -22.30
CA ALA A 11 17.25 16.10 -23.10
C ALA A 11 17.09 14.59 -22.90
N LEU A 12 15.83 14.18 -22.88
CA LEU A 12 15.24 13.17 -23.78
C LEU A 12 16.17 12.04 -24.27
N SER A 13 15.94 10.83 -23.78
CA SER A 13 16.25 9.60 -24.51
C SER A 13 15.16 8.58 -24.23
N LEU A 14 14.11 8.69 -25.06
CA LEU A 14 13.09 7.68 -25.29
C LEU A 14 13.74 6.58 -26.15
N ALA A 15 13.93 5.39 -25.60
CA ALA A 15 14.33 4.21 -26.38
C ALA A 15 13.21 3.18 -26.32
N LEU A 16 12.40 3.17 -27.39
CA LEU A 16 11.59 2.03 -27.78
C LEU A 16 12.52 0.85 -28.08
N ALA A 17 12.29 -0.29 -27.42
CA ALA A 17 12.75 -1.59 -27.91
C ALA A 17 11.52 -2.48 -28.14
N LEU A 18 10.97 -2.36 -29.34
CA LEU A 18 10.10 -3.35 -29.95
C LEU A 18 10.98 -4.37 -30.68
N GLY A 19 10.77 -5.65 -30.37
CA GLY A 19 10.97 -6.75 -31.32
C GLY A 19 12.29 -7.52 -31.23
N ALA A 20 12.21 -8.76 -30.75
CA ALA A 20 12.46 -9.95 -31.59
C ALA A 20 12.10 -11.21 -30.78
N CYS A 21 11.22 -12.04 -31.37
CA CYS A 21 11.04 -13.43 -30.98
C CYS A 21 12.35 -14.21 -31.22
N GLU A 22 12.77 -15.03 -30.26
CA GLU A 22 13.59 -16.21 -30.55
C GLU A 22 12.90 -17.44 -29.96
N LEU A 23 12.19 -18.14 -30.86
CA LEU A 23 11.93 -19.58 -30.79
C LEU A 23 13.22 -20.28 -31.23
N GLU A 24 13.90 -21.02 -30.34
CA GLU A 24 14.68 -22.27 -30.55
C GLU A 24 14.96 -22.83 -29.13
N GLY A 25 14.82 -24.10 -28.76
CA GLY A 25 14.71 -25.34 -29.51
C GLY A 25 14.07 -26.45 -28.66
N VAL A 26 13.45 -27.38 -29.38
CA VAL A 26 12.97 -28.68 -28.90
C VAL A 26 14.17 -29.62 -28.85
N ASP A 27 14.38 -30.28 -27.71
CA ASP A 27 15.21 -31.49 -27.61
C ASP A 27 14.30 -32.72 -27.67
N PRO A 28 14.38 -33.56 -28.72
CA PRO A 28 13.62 -34.79 -28.83
C PRO A 28 14.56 -36.00 -28.73
N ASP A 29 14.90 -36.47 -27.53
CA ASP A 29 15.45 -37.83 -27.36
C ASP A 29 15.53 -38.23 -25.86
N ASN A 30 14.47 -38.83 -25.33
CA ASN A 30 14.63 -39.83 -24.27
C ASN A 30 13.40 -40.77 -24.18
N PRO A 31 13.49 -41.97 -24.78
CA PRO A 31 12.58 -43.07 -24.48
C PRO A 31 13.21 -43.99 -23.42
N GLY A 32 12.55 -44.10 -22.27
CA GLY A 32 12.72 -45.21 -21.31
C GLY A 32 11.37 -45.41 -20.62
N GLU A 33 10.51 -46.27 -21.16
CA GLU A 33 10.44 -47.71 -20.91
C GLU A 33 10.14 -48.06 -19.43
N ASP A 34 8.85 -48.34 -19.23
CA ASP A 34 8.24 -49.48 -18.52
C ASP A 34 8.36 -49.65 -16.99
N GLY A 35 7.18 -49.66 -16.37
CA GLY A 35 6.77 -50.82 -15.56
C GLY A 35 5.97 -50.54 -14.29
N GLY A 36 4.72 -51.01 -14.25
CA GLY A 36 4.23 -51.75 -13.07
C GLY A 36 3.02 -51.22 -12.28
N ALA A 37 1.83 -51.46 -12.83
CA ALA A 37 0.62 -52.03 -12.22
C ALA A 37 0.12 -51.65 -10.79
N GLY A 38 -1.17 -51.29 -10.74
CA GLY A 38 -2.15 -51.98 -9.87
C GLY A 38 -2.87 -51.13 -8.81
N GLY A 39 -4.15 -50.84 -9.02
CA GLY A 39 -5.06 -50.34 -7.98
C GLY A 39 -6.43 -49.93 -8.51
N GLU A 40 -7.40 -50.84 -8.46
CA GLU A 40 -8.80 -50.62 -8.84
C GLU A 40 -9.60 -49.92 -7.74
N GLY A 41 -10.58 -49.10 -8.13
CA GLY A 41 -11.85 -48.92 -7.40
C GLY A 41 -12.09 -47.56 -6.74
N GLY A 42 -13.04 -46.79 -7.29
CA GLY A 42 -13.65 -45.65 -6.61
C GLY A 42 -14.38 -44.70 -7.56
N GLU A 43 -15.66 -44.98 -7.81
CA GLU A 43 -16.55 -44.24 -8.71
C GLU A 43 -17.05 -42.90 -8.12
N GLY A 44 -17.26 -41.92 -9.01
CA GLY A 44 -18.08 -40.71 -8.81
C GLY A 44 -17.26 -39.45 -8.55
N GLY A 45 -17.31 -38.38 -9.32
CA GLY A 45 -18.09 -38.03 -10.50
C GLY A 45 -17.70 -36.59 -10.89
N GLU A 46 -17.87 -36.28 -12.18
CA GLU A 46 -18.01 -34.92 -12.73
C GLU A 46 -16.75 -34.02 -12.57
N GLY A 47 -15.82 -33.97 -13.53
CA GLY A 47 -16.09 -33.63 -14.92
C GLY A 47 -16.32 -32.13 -15.07
N GLY A 48 -15.38 -31.31 -14.60
CA GLY A 48 -15.30 -29.89 -14.92
C GLY A 48 -14.16 -29.66 -15.89
N GLU A 49 -14.49 -29.62 -17.18
CA GLU A 49 -13.56 -29.28 -18.25
C GLU A 49 -12.94 -27.91 -17.96
N GLY A 50 -11.62 -27.89 -17.77
CA GLY A 50 -10.83 -26.68 -17.77
C GLY A 50 -10.91 -26.02 -19.14
N GLY A 51 -11.95 -25.22 -19.33
CA GLY A 51 -12.15 -24.40 -20.52
C GLY A 51 -11.08 -23.33 -20.57
N ALA A 52 -10.09 -23.53 -21.43
CA ALA A 52 -9.29 -22.45 -22.00
C ALA A 52 -10.21 -21.58 -22.89
N GLY A 53 -11.05 -20.76 -22.25
CA GLY A 53 -11.88 -19.76 -22.90
C GLY A 53 -11.11 -18.47 -23.05
N GLY A 54 -10.33 -18.34 -24.13
CA GLY A 54 -9.84 -17.06 -24.62
C GLY A 54 -11.02 -16.22 -25.14
N GLY A 55 -11.76 -15.59 -24.23
CA GLY A 55 -12.75 -14.57 -24.54
C GLY A 55 -12.42 -13.35 -23.70
N GLU A 56 -12.19 -12.21 -24.35
CA GLU A 56 -12.15 -10.91 -23.68
C GLU A 56 -13.33 -10.81 -22.68
N PRO A 57 -13.08 -10.54 -21.39
CA PRO A 57 -14.12 -10.63 -20.37
C PRO A 57 -15.08 -9.46 -20.55
N SER A 58 -16.30 -9.74 -21.00
CA SER A 58 -17.38 -8.75 -21.02
C SER A 58 -18.04 -8.57 -19.64
N GLY A 59 -17.27 -8.76 -18.57
CA GLY A 59 -17.68 -8.67 -17.17
C GLY A 59 -17.89 -10.01 -16.45
N CYS A 60 -18.10 -9.93 -15.14
CA CYS A 60 -18.32 -11.04 -14.20
C CYS A 60 -19.74 -10.97 -13.59
N ALA A 61 -20.29 -12.08 -13.11
CA ALA A 61 -21.49 -12.13 -12.29
C ALA A 61 -21.17 -12.40 -10.81
N ASP A 62 -20.06 -13.07 -10.54
CA ASP A 62 -19.50 -13.34 -9.22
C ASP A 62 -17.97 -13.54 -9.29
N ASP A 63 -17.34 -13.80 -8.14
CA ASP A 63 -15.89 -13.93 -8.01
C ASP A 63 -15.34 -15.16 -8.76
N GLU A 64 -16.14 -16.20 -8.97
CA GLU A 64 -15.71 -17.43 -9.66
C GLU A 64 -15.57 -17.25 -11.18
N ASP A 65 -16.25 -16.24 -11.75
CA ASP A 65 -16.07 -15.85 -13.16
C ASP A 65 -14.71 -15.17 -13.43
N CYS A 66 -14.02 -14.76 -12.37
CA CYS A 66 -12.84 -13.94 -12.48
C CYS A 66 -11.54 -14.75 -12.50
N PRO A 67 -10.53 -14.31 -13.28
CA PRO A 67 -9.24 -14.99 -13.30
C PRO A 67 -8.50 -14.77 -11.97
N ALA A 68 -7.60 -15.67 -11.63
CA ALA A 68 -6.80 -15.59 -10.40
C ALA A 68 -6.00 -14.28 -10.24
N ALA A 69 -5.73 -13.56 -11.33
CA ALA A 69 -5.05 -12.26 -11.31
C ALA A 69 -5.97 -11.09 -10.88
N LEU A 70 -7.28 -11.23 -11.02
CA LEU A 70 -8.29 -10.20 -10.69
C LEU A 70 -9.45 -10.88 -9.96
N PRO A 71 -9.26 -11.42 -8.75
CA PRO A 71 -10.12 -12.45 -8.18
C PRO A 71 -11.50 -11.97 -7.74
N ALA A 72 -11.78 -10.66 -7.73
CA ALA A 72 -13.00 -10.11 -7.15
C ALA A 72 -13.90 -9.48 -8.22
N CYS A 73 -15.21 -9.71 -8.13
CA CYS A 73 -16.18 -9.16 -9.05
C CYS A 73 -16.84 -7.88 -8.52
N HIS A 74 -16.46 -6.72 -9.08
CA HIS A 74 -17.10 -5.46 -8.76
C HIS A 74 -18.34 -5.21 -9.62
N ILE A 75 -19.54 -5.34 -9.02
CA ILE A 75 -20.82 -5.05 -9.68
C ILE A 75 -21.37 -3.71 -9.15
N PRO A 76 -21.39 -2.64 -9.96
CA PRO A 76 -21.99 -1.37 -9.53
C PRO A 76 -23.52 -1.51 -9.44
N ASP A 77 -24.16 -0.71 -8.57
CA ASP A 77 -25.56 -0.83 -8.10
C ASP A 77 -26.68 -0.88 -9.18
N ALA A 78 -26.34 -0.76 -10.47
CA ALA A 78 -27.29 -0.82 -11.59
C ALA A 78 -26.83 -1.71 -12.76
N ALA A 79 -25.72 -2.43 -12.63
CA ALA A 79 -25.22 -3.29 -13.69
C ALA A 79 -25.66 -4.74 -13.51
N THR A 80 -25.94 -5.42 -14.63
CA THR A 80 -26.23 -6.87 -14.66
C THR A 80 -24.96 -7.71 -14.76
N ARG A 81 -23.81 -7.06 -15.01
CA ARG A 81 -22.47 -7.64 -14.99
C ARG A 81 -21.49 -6.66 -14.37
N GLY A 82 -20.58 -7.17 -13.56
CA GLY A 82 -19.47 -6.44 -12.96
C GLY A 82 -18.22 -6.47 -13.81
N THR A 83 -17.13 -5.98 -13.23
CA THR A 83 -15.77 -6.06 -13.78
C THR A 83 -14.90 -6.77 -12.77
N CYS A 84 -14.03 -7.67 -13.24
CA CYS A 84 -13.03 -8.29 -12.39
C CYS A 84 -11.99 -7.26 -11.99
N VAL A 85 -11.73 -7.16 -10.70
CA VAL A 85 -10.80 -6.21 -10.08
C VAL A 85 -9.86 -6.97 -9.14
N GLU A 86 -8.77 -6.32 -8.71
CA GLU A 86 -7.82 -6.96 -7.80
C GLU A 86 -8.41 -7.13 -6.40
N CYS A 87 -9.28 -6.20 -5.98
CA CYS A 87 -9.83 -6.21 -4.64
C CYS A 87 -11.18 -5.47 -4.53
N LEU A 88 -12.03 -5.94 -3.62
CA LEU A 88 -13.21 -5.18 -3.13
C LEU A 88 -12.97 -4.61 -1.74
N ASP A 89 -12.08 -5.26 -0.99
CA ASP A 89 -11.55 -4.82 0.29
C ASP A 89 -10.11 -5.34 0.44
N SER A 90 -9.44 -4.92 1.52
CA SER A 90 -8.02 -5.21 1.75
C SER A 90 -7.71 -6.68 2.09
N THR A 91 -8.71 -7.56 2.24
CA THR A 91 -8.50 -8.99 2.47
C THR A 91 -8.14 -9.76 1.21
N PHE A 92 -8.46 -9.21 0.03
CA PHE A 92 -8.08 -9.77 -1.27
C PHE A 92 -6.62 -9.49 -1.62
N CYS A 93 -6.00 -8.52 -0.94
CA CYS A 93 -4.68 -8.04 -1.29
C CYS A 93 -3.56 -8.85 -0.62
N PRO A 94 -2.44 -9.08 -1.33
CA PRO A 94 -1.29 -9.78 -0.78
C PRO A 94 -0.53 -8.90 0.22
N ASN A 95 0.37 -9.50 1.00
CA ASN A 95 1.05 -8.79 2.10
C ASN A 95 1.97 -7.66 1.63
N ASP A 96 2.51 -7.74 0.41
CA ASP A 96 3.36 -6.74 -0.23
C ASP A 96 2.58 -5.52 -0.73
N ALA A 97 1.31 -5.67 -1.12
CA ALA A 97 0.43 -4.57 -1.53
C ALA A 97 -0.93 -4.65 -0.83
N PRO A 98 -1.00 -4.54 0.51
CA PRO A 98 -2.13 -5.02 1.28
C PRO A 98 -3.32 -4.04 1.34
N LEU A 99 -3.30 -2.93 0.60
CA LEU A 99 -4.35 -1.92 0.58
C LEU A 99 -5.18 -1.99 -0.69
N CYS A 100 -6.49 -2.10 -0.54
CA CYS A 100 -7.41 -1.93 -1.66
C CYS A 100 -7.67 -0.46 -1.95
N GLY A 101 -7.21 0.03 -3.11
CA GLY A 101 -7.40 1.39 -3.58
C GLY A 101 -8.84 1.67 -4.04
N ALA A 102 -9.17 2.95 -4.21
CA ALA A 102 -10.48 3.37 -4.74
C ALA A 102 -10.68 2.97 -6.22
N ASP A 103 -9.59 2.65 -6.90
CA ASP A 103 -9.53 2.09 -8.24
C ASP A 103 -9.59 0.55 -8.26
N TYR A 104 -9.81 -0.08 -7.10
CA TYR A 104 -9.89 -1.53 -6.93
C TYR A 104 -8.59 -2.28 -7.28
N ALA A 105 -7.45 -1.58 -7.18
CA ALA A 105 -6.11 -2.12 -7.28
C ALA A 105 -5.48 -2.28 -5.89
N CYS A 106 -4.69 -3.32 -5.72
CA CYS A 106 -3.89 -3.53 -4.52
C CYS A 106 -2.66 -2.61 -4.56
N THR A 107 -2.45 -1.85 -3.49
CA THR A 107 -1.42 -0.83 -3.39
C THR A 107 -0.54 -1.06 -2.18
N GLU A 108 0.74 -0.69 -2.29
CA GLU A 108 1.63 -0.65 -1.14
C GLU A 108 1.16 0.46 -0.17
N PRO A 109 1.35 0.28 1.15
CA PRO A 109 1.17 1.37 2.11
C PRO A 109 1.94 2.61 1.68
N GLU A 110 1.29 3.78 1.72
CA GLU A 110 2.02 5.05 1.63
C GLU A 110 3.13 5.06 2.68
N GLU A 111 4.27 5.70 2.38
CA GLU A 111 5.39 5.76 3.30
C GLU A 111 4.94 6.25 4.69
N GLY A 112 5.12 5.41 5.70
CA GLY A 112 4.70 5.68 7.07
C GLY A 112 3.32 5.13 7.47
N ALA A 113 2.67 4.31 6.64
CA ALA A 113 1.53 3.52 7.09
C ALA A 113 1.96 2.25 7.86
N CYS A 114 1.07 1.76 8.73
CA CYS A 114 1.31 0.64 9.64
C CYS A 114 0.03 -0.17 9.86
N ARG A 115 0.14 -1.44 10.27
CA ARG A 115 -0.99 -2.24 10.80
C ARG A 115 -0.90 -2.29 12.31
N GLU A 116 0.31 -2.46 12.80
CA GLU A 116 0.65 -2.58 14.21
C GLU A 116 1.88 -1.72 14.53
N SER A 117 2.12 -1.47 15.82
CA SER A 117 3.23 -0.61 16.25
C SER A 117 4.62 -1.13 15.85
N PHE A 118 4.79 -2.44 15.61
CA PHE A 118 6.09 -2.98 15.19
C PHE A 118 6.42 -2.72 13.72
N ASP A 119 5.44 -2.34 12.91
CA ASP A 119 5.67 -1.93 11.52
C ASP A 119 6.38 -0.58 11.45
N CYS A 120 6.35 0.18 12.55
CA CYS A 120 6.85 1.53 12.61
C CYS A 120 8.33 1.62 13.01
N ALA A 121 9.01 2.63 12.46
CA ALA A 121 10.35 2.98 12.86
C ALA A 121 10.41 3.49 14.32
N VAL A 122 11.59 3.41 14.93
CA VAL A 122 11.84 3.83 16.33
C VAL A 122 11.48 5.30 16.60
N GLU A 123 11.60 6.17 15.59
CA GLU A 123 11.27 7.60 15.67
C GLU A 123 9.75 7.88 15.69
N THR A 124 8.94 6.91 15.27
CA THR A 124 7.47 7.00 15.20
C THR A 124 6.82 5.68 15.64
N PRO A 125 7.06 5.21 16.88
CA PRO A 125 6.84 3.82 17.28
C PRO A 125 5.36 3.42 17.43
N ASP A 126 4.45 4.38 17.37
CA ASP A 126 3.03 4.16 17.61
C ASP A 126 2.26 4.08 16.30
N CYS A 127 1.48 3.01 16.11
CA CYS A 127 0.55 2.94 14.98
C CYS A 127 -0.80 3.56 15.36
N LEU A 128 -1.16 4.67 14.71
CA LEU A 128 -2.46 5.32 14.86
C LEU A 128 -3.42 4.81 13.77
N VAL A 129 -4.15 3.74 14.09
CA VAL A 129 -5.14 3.13 13.19
C VAL A 129 -6.26 4.12 12.89
N LEU A 130 -6.50 4.37 11.60
CA LEU A 130 -7.58 5.23 11.14
C LEU A 130 -8.91 4.48 11.18
N SER A 131 -10.03 5.19 11.15
CA SER A 131 -11.37 4.63 11.45
C SER A 131 -11.84 3.49 10.54
N ASN A 132 -11.13 3.19 9.45
CA ASN A 132 -11.40 2.02 8.61
C ASN A 132 -10.79 0.72 9.18
N GLY A 133 -9.96 0.78 10.23
CA GLY A 133 -9.55 -0.38 11.04
C GLY A 133 -8.55 -1.33 10.38
N VAL A 134 -8.10 -1.05 9.16
CA VAL A 134 -7.19 -1.93 8.42
C VAL A 134 -5.75 -1.45 8.53
N PHE A 135 -5.53 -0.13 8.49
CA PHE A 135 -4.21 0.50 8.54
C PHE A 135 -4.26 1.81 9.33
N GLY A 136 -3.10 2.20 9.84
CA GLY A 136 -2.84 3.45 10.53
C GLY A 136 -1.66 4.18 9.94
N VAL A 137 -1.31 5.29 10.59
CA VAL A 137 -0.08 6.04 10.33
C VAL A 137 0.85 5.92 11.52
N CYS A 138 2.15 5.78 11.25
CA CYS A 138 3.17 5.79 12.27
C CYS A 138 3.31 7.20 12.86
N VAL A 139 3.11 7.31 14.16
CA VAL A 139 3.17 8.56 14.91
C VAL A 139 4.22 8.48 16.01
N GLU A 140 4.77 9.63 16.38
CA GLU A 140 5.73 9.76 17.47
C GLU A 140 5.06 9.67 18.84
N CYS A 141 3.77 10.01 18.92
CA CYS A 141 3.02 10.02 20.17
C CYS A 141 1.52 9.84 19.95
N ARG A 142 0.84 9.31 20.98
CA ARG A 142 -0.62 9.32 21.11
C ARG A 142 -1.09 10.26 22.22
N ALA A 143 -0.21 10.51 23.19
CA ALA A 143 -0.44 11.36 24.34
C ALA A 143 0.83 12.16 24.69
N ASN A 144 0.66 13.22 25.48
CA ASN A 144 1.76 14.06 25.96
C ASN A 144 2.80 13.27 26.78
N SER A 145 2.40 12.15 27.40
CA SER A 145 3.28 11.28 28.18
C SER A 145 4.32 10.55 27.34
N ASP A 146 4.05 10.37 26.06
CA ASP A 146 4.93 9.63 25.14
C ASP A 146 6.08 10.52 24.66
N CYS A 147 5.94 11.83 24.84
CA CYS A 147 6.86 12.81 24.34
C CYS A 147 8.04 13.10 25.28
N PRO A 148 9.25 13.31 24.74
CA PRO A 148 10.41 13.67 25.53
C PRO A 148 10.27 15.07 26.14
N GLY A 149 10.96 15.33 27.24
CA GLY A 149 10.86 16.59 27.98
C GLY A 149 11.15 17.87 27.16
N ALA A 150 11.93 17.77 26.09
CA ALA A 150 12.20 18.88 25.17
C ALA A 150 11.00 19.23 24.26
N ARG A 151 10.10 18.28 24.00
CA ARG A 151 8.93 18.41 23.10
C ARG A 151 7.67 17.83 23.77
N PRO A 152 7.24 18.33 24.94
CA PRO A 152 6.34 17.59 25.85
C PRO A 152 4.86 17.55 25.43
N VAL A 153 4.50 18.01 24.24
CA VAL A 153 3.10 18.08 23.78
C VAL A 153 2.95 17.19 22.55
N CYS A 154 1.98 16.29 22.57
CA CYS A 154 1.59 15.55 21.39
C CYS A 154 0.59 16.36 20.57
N ALA A 155 1.00 16.78 19.37
CA ALA A 155 0.11 17.46 18.44
C ALA A 155 -0.94 16.48 17.87
N THR A 156 -2.05 17.00 17.36
CA THR A 156 -3.09 16.18 16.69
C THR A 156 -2.57 15.45 15.46
N THR A 157 -1.43 15.88 14.91
CA THR A 157 -0.72 15.19 13.82
C THR A 157 0.10 13.98 14.31
N GLY A 158 0.05 13.64 15.60
CA GLY A 158 0.84 12.56 16.19
C GLY A 158 2.35 12.85 16.29
N ARG A 159 2.74 14.13 16.30
CA ARG A 159 4.15 14.54 16.46
C ARG A 159 4.35 15.25 17.79
N CYS A 160 5.46 14.96 18.45
CA CYS A 160 5.81 15.70 19.65
C CYS A 160 6.25 17.12 19.30
N VAL A 161 5.81 18.11 20.05
CA VAL A 161 6.17 19.51 19.80
C VAL A 161 6.55 20.18 21.10
N ALA A 162 7.41 21.19 20.98
CA ALA A 162 7.73 22.05 22.12
C ALA A 162 6.45 22.65 22.70
N ARG A 163 6.46 22.89 24.02
CA ARG A 163 5.37 23.62 24.67
C ARG A 163 5.29 25.00 23.99
N ASN A 164 4.16 25.24 23.31
CA ASN A 164 3.90 26.38 22.42
C ASN A 164 4.74 26.39 21.14
N ALA A 165 4.50 25.41 20.26
CA ALA A 165 5.00 25.47 18.89
C ALA A 165 4.56 26.78 18.21
N ASP A 166 3.28 27.22 18.24
CA ASP A 166 2.89 28.43 17.48
C ASP A 166 1.61 29.23 17.90
N ALA A 167 0.95 29.06 19.06
CA ALA A 167 -0.08 30.03 19.49
C ALA A 167 -0.53 29.91 20.95
N GLY A 168 -0.73 31.05 21.62
CA GLY A 168 -1.59 31.16 22.80
C GLY A 168 -0.89 31.13 24.15
N CYS A 169 0.37 31.55 24.24
CA CYS A 169 1.00 31.66 25.55
C CYS A 169 0.33 32.77 26.38
N THR A 170 0.08 32.49 27.67
CA THR A 170 -0.47 33.47 28.63
C THR A 170 0.59 34.02 29.58
N ASN A 171 1.73 33.32 29.72
CA ASN A 171 2.87 33.73 30.52
C ASN A 171 4.16 33.01 30.06
N ASN A 172 5.31 33.42 30.59
CA ASN A 172 6.61 32.84 30.24
C ASN A 172 6.73 31.36 30.62
N ALA A 173 6.06 30.93 31.69
CA ALA A 173 6.07 29.52 32.11
C ALA A 173 5.34 28.60 31.12
N ALA A 174 4.45 29.17 30.29
CA ALA A 174 3.84 28.45 29.19
C ALA A 174 4.89 28.13 28.11
N CYS A 175 5.86 29.01 27.89
CA CYS A 175 6.93 28.80 26.92
C CYS A 175 7.98 27.82 27.47
N GLY A 176 8.55 26.99 26.59
CA GLY A 176 9.67 26.12 26.95
C GLY A 176 10.88 26.89 27.50
N PRO A 177 11.85 26.20 28.13
CA PRO A 177 13.04 26.82 28.74
C PRO A 177 13.82 27.66 27.71
N GLY A 178 14.28 28.85 28.11
CA GLY A 178 14.99 29.78 27.23
C GLY A 178 14.09 30.65 26.35
N ARG A 179 12.75 30.53 26.46
CA ARG A 179 11.79 31.36 25.73
C ARG A 179 10.91 32.18 26.67
N ARG A 180 10.38 33.28 26.16
CA ARG A 180 9.42 34.16 26.86
C ARG A 180 8.17 34.37 26.02
N CYS A 181 7.04 34.60 26.69
CA CYS A 181 5.79 34.88 26.02
C CYS A 181 5.73 36.35 25.63
N ARG A 182 5.57 36.63 24.33
CA ARG A 182 5.42 37.97 23.78
C ARG A 182 4.27 37.96 22.77
N ASP A 183 3.27 38.82 22.99
CA ASP A 183 2.12 38.96 22.09
C ASP A 183 1.39 37.63 21.80
N ARG A 184 1.29 36.76 22.82
CA ARG A 184 0.75 35.38 22.77
C ARG A 184 1.55 34.39 21.92
N THR A 185 2.79 34.74 21.58
CA THR A 185 3.74 33.87 20.87
C THR A 185 4.99 33.67 21.72
N CYS A 186 5.54 32.46 21.73
CA CYS A 186 6.80 32.20 22.42
C CYS A 186 7.97 32.64 21.54
N VAL A 187 8.80 33.54 22.05
CA VAL A 187 10.01 34.05 21.39
C VAL A 187 11.25 33.69 22.20
N GLU A 188 12.41 33.60 21.56
CA GLU A 188 13.70 33.40 22.25
C GLU A 188 13.92 34.53 23.29
N GLY A 189 14.30 34.11 24.50
CA GLY A 189 14.30 34.89 25.74
C GLY A 189 15.61 35.56 26.07
#